data_AF-A0A7S1XA00-F1
#
_entry.id   AF-A0A7S1XA00-F1
#
_cell.length_a   1.000
_cell.length_b   1.000
_cell.length_c   1.000
_cell.angle_alpha   90.00
_cell.angle_beta   90.00
_cell.angle_gamma   90.00
#
_symmetry.space_group_name_H-M   'P 1'
#
loop_
_entity.id
_entity.type
_entity.pdbx_description
1 polymer ?
#
loop_
_entity_poly.entity_id
_entity_poly.type
_entity_poly.pdbx_seq_one_letter_code
_entity_poly.pdbx_strand_id
1 'polypeptide(L)'
;GKSAYTRRFLSSLPSDRYVPPNCVTFSAQTTANMTQYLVDAKLDKRRKGLYGPPVGKRALIFVDDLNMPALEEYGAQPPVELLRQFLDHGGWYGRDNSFRAMADCHLLAAMAPPGGARAAVTPRFVRHMNV
;
A
#
# COMPACT_ATOMS: atom_id res chain seq x y z
N GLY A 1 -1.32 -19.96 2.95
CA GLY A 1 -2.75 -20.13 2.58
C GLY A 1 -3.37 -18.81 2.15
N LYS A 2 -3.62 -17.90 3.10
CA LYS A 2 -4.29 -16.60 2.87
C LYS A 2 -3.71 -15.80 1.70
N SER A 3 -2.42 -15.50 1.73
CA SER A 3 -1.76 -14.70 0.68
C SER A 3 -1.87 -15.31 -0.72
N ALA A 4 -1.74 -16.64 -0.83
CA ALA A 4 -1.86 -17.34 -2.11
C ALA A 4 -3.29 -17.26 -2.67
N TYR A 5 -4.29 -17.40 -1.79
CA TYR A 5 -5.70 -17.26 -2.16
C TYR A 5 -6.01 -15.83 -2.62
N THR A 6 -5.62 -14.82 -1.84
CA THR A 6 -5.85 -13.41 -2.17
C THR A 6 -5.15 -13.03 -3.48
N ARG A 7 -3.87 -13.38 -3.65
CA ARG A 7 -3.14 -13.09 -4.89
C ARG A 7 -3.82 -13.74 -6.10
N ARG A 8 -4.21 -15.01 -6.00
CA ARG A 8 -4.94 -15.71 -7.07
C ARG A 8 -6.26 -15.02 -7.41
N PHE A 9 -7.03 -14.62 -6.41
CA PHE A 9 -8.29 -13.90 -6.62
C PHE A 9 -8.05 -12.55 -7.31
N LEU A 10 -7.12 -11.74 -6.82
CA LEU A 10 -6.80 -10.44 -7.41
C LEU A 10 -6.31 -10.57 -8.86
N SER A 11 -5.52 -11.60 -9.17
CA SER A 11 -5.09 -11.89 -10.54
C SER A 11 -6.22 -12.40 -11.45
N SER A 12 -7.32 -12.91 -10.89
CA SER A 12 -8.49 -13.36 -11.67
C SER A 12 -9.47 -12.24 -12.02
N LEU A 13 -9.22 -11.02 -11.52
CA LEU A 13 -10.10 -9.89 -11.80
C LEU A 13 -10.08 -9.50 -13.28
N PRO A 14 -11.21 -8.96 -13.81
CA PRO A 14 -11.33 -8.61 -15.22
C PRO A 14 -10.26 -7.59 -15.66
N SER A 15 -9.45 -7.97 -16.65
CA SER A 15 -8.29 -7.19 -17.10
C SER A 15 -8.65 -5.94 -17.91
N ASP A 16 -9.90 -5.84 -18.35
CA ASP A 16 -10.50 -4.62 -18.93
C ASP A 16 -10.66 -3.52 -17.87
N ARG A 17 -10.93 -3.90 -16.61
CA ARG A 17 -11.17 -2.98 -15.49
C ARG A 17 -9.99 -2.81 -14.54
N TYR A 18 -9.16 -3.84 -14.38
CA TYR A 18 -8.05 -3.85 -13.43
C TYR A 18 -6.71 -4.08 -14.12
N VAL A 19 -5.68 -3.35 -13.69
CA VAL A 19 -4.30 -3.71 -14.02
C VAL A 19 -3.85 -4.89 -13.17
N PRO A 20 -2.78 -5.62 -13.56
CA PRO A 20 -2.20 -6.65 -12.70
C PRO A 20 -1.94 -6.10 -11.28
N PRO A 21 -2.34 -6.83 -10.23
CA PRO A 21 -2.28 -6.31 -8.87
C PRO A 21 -0.85 -6.04 -8.43
N ASN A 22 -0.63 -4.91 -7.77
CA ASN A 22 0.66 -4.60 -7.15
C ASN A 22 0.72 -5.24 -5.76
N CYS A 23 1.35 -6.42 -5.68
CA CYS A 23 1.50 -7.16 -4.43
C CYS A 23 2.83 -6.82 -3.74
N VAL A 24 2.76 -6.14 -2.61
CA VAL A 24 3.91 -5.79 -1.76
C VAL A 24 3.85 -6.65 -0.50
N THR A 25 4.96 -7.28 -0.13
CA THR A 25 5.06 -8.06 1.13
C THR A 25 6.00 -7.35 2.06
N PHE A 26 5.51 -6.96 3.23
CA PHE A 26 6.32 -6.28 4.22
C PHE A 26 7.18 -7.25 5.02
N SER A 27 8.32 -6.73 5.47
CA SER A 27 9.29 -7.40 6.33
C SER A 27 9.78 -6.41 7.38
N ALA A 28 10.51 -6.89 8.38
CA ALA A 28 11.12 -6.04 9.41
C ALA A 28 12.02 -4.93 8.83
N GLN A 29 12.59 -5.14 7.64
CA GLN A 29 13.49 -4.19 6.96
C GLN A 29 12.78 -3.31 5.92
N THR A 30 11.46 -3.47 5.75
CA THR A 30 10.73 -2.64 4.79
C THR A 30 10.68 -1.20 5.28
N THR A 31 11.13 -0.27 4.45
CA THR A 31 11.13 1.17 4.74
C THR A 31 10.00 1.89 4.00
N ALA A 32 9.65 3.10 4.45
CA ALA A 32 8.70 3.96 3.76
C ALA A 32 9.15 4.23 2.31
N ASN A 33 10.45 4.49 2.10
CA ASN A 33 11.01 4.72 0.77
C ASN A 33 10.88 3.50 -0.14
N MET A 34 11.13 2.29 0.37
CA MET A 34 10.94 1.07 -0.42
C MET A 34 9.48 0.86 -0.79
N THR A 35 8.56 1.12 0.16
CA THR A 35 7.11 1.07 -0.07
C THR A 35 6.69 2.04 -1.17
N GLN A 36 7.14 3.30 -1.07
CA GLN A 36 6.85 4.33 -2.05
C GLN A 36 7.36 3.93 -3.43
N TYR A 37 8.61 3.46 -3.53
CA TYR A 37 9.21 3.02 -4.79
C TYR A 37 8.43 1.87 -5.44
N LEU A 38 8.06 0.85 -4.66
CA LEU A 38 7.32 -0.32 -5.16
C LEU A 38 5.91 0.04 -5.64
N VAL A 39 5.25 1.01 -4.99
CA VAL A 39 3.94 1.50 -5.43
C VAL A 39 4.06 2.38 -6.66
N ASP A 40 4.91 3.41 -6.61
CA ASP A 40 5.09 4.36 -7.70
C ASP A 40 5.56 3.66 -8.99
N ALA A 41 6.38 2.60 -8.90
CA ALA A 41 6.86 1.83 -10.05
C ALA A 41 5.77 1.09 -10.84
N LYS A 42 4.54 1.00 -10.30
CA LYS A 42 3.39 0.38 -10.95
C LYS A 42 2.33 1.39 -11.41
N LEU A 43 2.59 2.69 -11.24
CA LEU A 43 1.66 3.76 -11.61
C LEU A 43 2.28 4.62 -12.70
N ASP A 44 1.44 5.01 -13.67
CA ASP A 44 1.83 5.92 -14.73
C ASP A 44 1.57 7.37 -14.30
N LYS A 45 2.45 8.27 -14.74
CA LYS A 45 2.21 9.72 -14.61
C LYS A 45 1.19 10.13 -15.65
N ARG A 46 -0.05 10.38 -15.23
CA ARG A 46 -1.15 10.84 -16.11
C ARG A 46 -0.99 12.31 -16.50
N ARG A 47 -0.63 13.15 -15.53
CA ARG A 47 -0.30 14.58 -15.71
C ARG A 47 0.57 15.06 -14.54
N LYS A 48 1.00 16.32 -14.54
CA LYS A 48 1.81 16.88 -13.45
C LYS A 48 1.09 16.69 -12.10
N GLY A 49 1.74 15.98 -11.18
CA GLY A 49 1.22 15.70 -9.83
C GLY A 49 0.13 14.63 -9.73
N LEU A 50 -0.29 13.99 -10.84
CA LEU A 50 -1.33 12.96 -10.83
C LEU A 50 -0.81 11.65 -11.42
N TYR A 51 -0.90 10.59 -10.63
CA TYR A 51 -0.41 9.25 -10.93
C TYR A 51 -1.55 8.25 -10.81
N GLY A 52 -1.49 7.16 -11.56
CA GLY A 52 -2.51 6.12 -11.53
C GLY A 52 -2.28 5.08 -12.61
N PRO A 53 -3.11 4.03 -12.69
CA PRO A 53 -3.09 3.10 -13.83
C PRO A 53 -3.49 3.83 -15.13
N PRO A 54 -3.41 3.16 -16.30
CA PRO A 54 -4.02 3.65 -17.53
C PRO A 54 -5.48 4.10 -17.31
N VAL A 55 -5.88 5.18 -18.00
CA VAL A 55 -7.23 5.76 -17.85
C VAL A 55 -8.29 4.70 -18.16
N GLY A 56 -9.34 4.65 -17.31
CA GLY A 56 -10.40 3.65 -17.40
C GLY A 56 -10.12 2.34 -16.64
N LYS A 57 -8.90 2.16 -16.12
CA LYS A 57 -8.54 1.02 -15.26
C LYS A 57 -8.34 1.43 -13.81
N ARG A 58 -8.33 0.43 -12.92
CA ARG A 58 -8.06 0.55 -11.49
C ARG A 58 -6.83 -0.25 -11.08
N ALA A 59 -6.04 0.31 -10.17
CA ALA A 59 -4.88 -0.33 -9.57
C ALA A 59 -5.23 -0.84 -8.18
N LEU A 60 -4.84 -2.08 -7.89
CA LEU A 60 -4.99 -2.69 -6.58
C LEU A 60 -3.61 -2.85 -5.96
N ILE A 61 -3.37 -2.15 -4.85
CA ILE A 61 -2.17 -2.25 -4.04
C ILE A 61 -2.49 -3.20 -2.91
N PHE A 62 -1.94 -4.42 -2.96
CA PHE A 62 -2.12 -5.42 -1.92
C PHE A 62 -0.87 -5.50 -1.05
N VAL A 63 -1.00 -5.14 0.23
CA VAL A 63 0.08 -5.21 1.22
C VAL A 63 -0.13 -6.45 2.10
N ASP A 64 0.74 -7.42 1.93
CA ASP A 64 0.82 -8.60 2.78
C ASP A 64 1.76 -8.35 3.97
N ASP A 65 1.54 -9.05 5.08
CA ASP A 65 2.33 -8.91 6.30
C ASP A 65 2.43 -7.45 6.82
N LEU A 66 1.31 -6.70 6.74
CA LEU A 66 1.24 -5.25 7.05
C LEU A 66 1.90 -4.87 8.39
N ASN A 67 1.84 -5.73 9.40
CA ASN A 67 2.34 -5.47 10.74
C ASN A 67 3.77 -5.97 11.03
N MET A 68 4.49 -6.40 9.99
CA MET A 68 5.90 -6.83 10.09
C MET A 68 6.95 -5.72 10.12
N PRO A 69 6.77 -4.50 9.58
CA PRO A 69 7.79 -3.47 9.65
C PRO A 69 8.26 -3.19 11.08
N ALA A 70 9.56 -3.01 11.27
CA ALA A 70 10.11 -2.67 12.57
C ALA A 70 9.56 -1.34 13.08
N LEU A 71 9.33 -1.29 14.39
CA LEU A 71 8.99 -0.04 15.07
C LEU A 71 10.23 0.85 15.12
N GLU A 72 10.05 2.14 14.88
CA GLU A 72 11.08 3.13 15.24
C GLU A 72 11.10 3.36 16.76
N GLU A 73 12.05 4.17 17.23
CA GLU A 73 12.25 4.51 18.65
C GLU A 73 10.95 4.93 19.36
N TYR A 74 10.05 5.63 18.66
CA TYR A 74 8.78 6.13 19.19
C TYR A 74 7.58 5.21 18.90
N GLY A 75 7.81 3.99 18.41
CA GLY A 75 6.75 3.00 18.20
C GLY A 75 5.92 3.20 16.94
N ALA A 76 6.34 4.05 16.01
CA ALA A 76 5.70 4.16 14.70
C ALA A 76 6.24 3.12 13.72
N GLN A 77 5.45 2.80 12.69
CA GLN A 77 5.88 1.98 11.56
C GLN A 77 5.85 2.86 10.30
N PRO A 78 6.98 3.48 9.89
CA PRO A 78 6.99 4.42 8.78
C PRO A 78 6.35 3.92 7.46
N PRO A 79 6.50 2.65 7.06
CA PRO A 79 5.78 2.12 5.89
C PRO A 79 4.26 2.21 6.02
N VAL A 80 3.72 1.94 7.21
CA VAL A 80 2.28 1.97 7.48
C VAL A 80 1.78 3.41 7.53
N GLU A 81 2.56 4.33 8.12
CA GLU A 81 2.20 5.75 8.16
C GLU A 81 2.22 6.39 6.76
N LEU A 82 3.09 5.94 5.85
CA LEU A 82 3.04 6.33 4.45
C LEU A 82 1.74 5.86 3.77
N LEU A 83 1.32 4.60 4.01
CA LEU A 83 0.04 4.12 3.50
C LEU A 83 -1.13 4.90 4.10
N ARG A 84 -1.07 5.27 5.38
CA ARG A 84 -2.08 6.15 6.01
C ARG A 84 -2.13 7.50 5.32
N GLN A 85 -0.98 8.10 4.98
CA GLN A 85 -0.95 9.37 4.23
C GLN A 85 -1.70 9.25 2.90
N PHE A 86 -1.50 8.15 2.18
CA PHE A 86 -2.27 7.87 0.96
C PHE A 86 -3.78 7.79 1.25
N LEU A 87 -4.21 7.09 2.29
CA LEU A 87 -5.62 6.96 2.63
C LEU A 87 -6.27 8.29 3.08
N ASP A 88 -5.54 9.11 3.84
CA ASP A 88 -6.05 10.39 4.37
C ASP A 88 -6.07 11.49 3.30
N HIS A 89 -5.11 11.50 2.38
CA HIS A 89 -4.88 12.63 1.46
C HIS A 89 -5.00 12.28 -0.03
N GLY A 90 -5.25 11.02 -0.37
CA GLY A 90 -5.32 10.55 -1.75
C GLY A 90 -3.96 10.54 -2.46
N GLY A 91 -2.85 10.55 -1.72
CA GLY A 91 -1.50 10.62 -2.28
C GLY A 91 -0.42 10.76 -1.22
N TRP A 92 0.82 10.95 -1.66
CA TRP A 92 1.96 11.24 -0.77
C TRP A 92 2.97 12.18 -1.40
N TYR A 93 3.83 12.78 -0.58
CA TYR A 93 4.93 13.60 -1.08
C TYR A 93 6.08 12.73 -1.61
N GLY A 94 6.57 13.08 -2.79
CA GLY A 94 7.83 12.55 -3.30
C GLY A 94 9.03 13.17 -2.59
N ARG A 95 10.20 12.56 -2.79
CA ARG A 95 11.50 13.09 -2.28
C ARG A 95 11.86 14.46 -2.83
N ASP A 96 11.25 14.84 -3.95
CA ASP A 96 11.33 16.16 -4.55
C ASP A 96 10.37 17.19 -3.91
N ASN A 97 9.77 16.85 -2.76
CA ASN A 97 8.78 17.66 -2.04
C ASN A 97 7.54 18.02 -2.87
N SER A 98 7.29 17.28 -3.96
CA SER A 98 6.08 17.43 -4.77
C SER A 98 5.01 16.45 -4.32
N PHE A 99 3.77 16.91 -4.18
CA PHE A 99 2.66 16.03 -3.86
C PHE A 99 2.28 15.18 -5.08
N ARG A 100 2.16 13.87 -4.87
CA ARG A 100 1.78 12.88 -5.89
C ARG A 100 0.40 12.35 -5.54
N ALA A 101 -0.62 12.96 -6.14
CA ALA A 101 -1.98 12.46 -6.05
C ALA A 101 -2.10 11.13 -6.81
N MET A 102 -2.77 10.16 -6.22
CA MET A 102 -3.06 8.85 -6.80
C MET A 102 -4.53 8.74 -7.15
N ALA A 103 -4.83 8.51 -8.42
CA ALA A 103 -6.17 8.28 -8.93
C ALA A 103 -6.40 6.80 -9.23
N ASP A 104 -7.64 6.34 -9.03
CA ASP A 104 -8.10 4.98 -9.34
C ASP A 104 -7.26 3.87 -8.68
N CYS A 105 -6.72 4.14 -7.49
CA CYS A 105 -5.93 3.21 -6.71
C CYS A 105 -6.71 2.76 -5.46
N HIS A 106 -6.65 1.48 -5.14
CA HIS A 106 -7.26 0.91 -3.95
C HIS A 106 -6.22 0.13 -3.13
N LEU A 107 -6.22 0.35 -1.82
CA LEU A 107 -5.37 -0.40 -0.89
C LEU A 107 -6.14 -1.59 -0.31
N LEU A 108 -5.51 -2.77 -0.37
CA LEU A 108 -5.92 -3.96 0.36
C LEU A 108 -4.76 -4.37 1.26
N ALA A 109 -5.06 -4.88 2.45
CA ALA A 109 -4.03 -5.31 3.38
C ALA A 109 -4.37 -6.64 4.05
N ALA A 110 -3.34 -7.40 4.38
CA ALA A 110 -3.44 -8.59 5.22
C ALA A 110 -2.35 -8.56 6.30
N MET A 111 -2.68 -9.05 7.49
CA MET A 111 -1.74 -9.24 8.59
C MET A 111 -2.15 -10.44 9.45
N ALA A 112 -1.19 -11.00 10.18
CA ALA A 112 -1.51 -11.95 11.24
C ALA A 112 -1.78 -11.20 12.56
N PRO A 113 -2.50 -11.82 13.52
CA PRO A 113 -2.68 -11.23 14.84
C PRO A 113 -1.35 -10.80 15.48
N PRO A 114 -1.33 -9.71 16.25
CA PRO A 114 -0.12 -9.23 16.91
C PRO A 114 0.43 -10.28 17.89
N GLY A 115 1.75 -10.37 17.99
CA GLY A 115 2.46 -11.34 18.82
C GLY A 115 3.86 -11.67 18.28
N GLY A 116 4.83 -11.87 19.18
CA GLY A 116 6.24 -12.08 18.81
C GLY A 116 6.78 -10.89 18.01
N ALA A 117 7.32 -11.13 16.82
CA ALA A 117 7.84 -10.09 15.93
C ALA A 117 6.76 -9.26 15.22
N ARG A 118 5.47 -9.54 15.43
CA ARG A 118 4.35 -8.84 14.77
C ARG A 118 3.77 -7.78 15.69
N ALA A 119 3.95 -6.52 15.31
CA ALA A 119 3.46 -5.38 16.07
C ALA A 119 1.94 -5.20 15.92
N ALA A 120 1.33 -4.42 16.81
CA ALA A 120 -0.02 -3.91 16.59
C ALA A 120 0.04 -2.72 15.63
N VAL A 121 -0.86 -2.69 14.65
CA VAL A 121 -0.99 -1.55 13.73
C VAL A 121 -1.75 -0.43 14.44
N THR A 122 -1.38 0.83 14.17
CA THR A 122 -1.96 1.99 14.84
C THR A 122 -3.48 2.09 14.58
N PRO A 123 -4.31 2.45 15.58
CA PRO A 123 -5.74 2.68 15.37
C PRO A 123 -6.03 3.74 14.29
N ARG A 124 -5.11 4.70 14.13
CA ARG A 124 -5.15 5.73 13.09
C ARG A 124 -5.13 5.15 11.67
N PHE A 125 -4.42 4.05 11.44
CA PHE A 125 -4.47 3.33 10.18
C PHE A 125 -5.70 2.42 10.11
N VAL A 126 -5.95 1.64 11.17
CA VAL A 126 -7.04 0.64 11.19
C VAL A 126 -8.42 1.26 10.98
N ARG A 127 -8.66 2.52 11.38
CA ARG A 127 -9.95 3.22 11.16
C ARG A 127 -10.36 3.32 9.68
N HIS A 128 -9.42 3.21 8.75
CA HIS A 128 -9.69 3.25 7.30
C HIS A 128 -10.03 1.88 6.73
N MET A 129 -9.86 0.81 7.53
CA MET A 129 -10.07 -0.56 7.14
C MET A 129 -11.37 -1.09 7.73
N ASN A 130 -12.03 -1.97 7.00
CA ASN A 130 -13.07 -2.82 7.55
C ASN A 130 -12.38 -4.12 7.99
N VAL A 131 -12.19 -4.30 9.30
CA VAL A 131 -11.46 -5.43 9.91
C VAL A 131 -12.40 -6.36 10.62
#